data_AF-A0ABD6AVF1-F1
#
_entry.id   AF-A0ABD6AVF1-F1
#
_cell.length_a   1.000
_cell.length_b   1.000
_cell.length_c   1.000
_cell.angle_alpha   90.00
_cell.angle_beta   90.00
_cell.angle_gamma   90.00
#
_symmetry.space_group_name_H-M   'P 1'
#
loop_
_entity.id
_entity.type
_entity.pdbx_description
1 polymer ?
#
loop_
_entity_poly.entity_id
_entity_poly.type
_entity_poly.pdbx_seq_one_letter_code
_entity_poly.pdbx_strand_id
1 'polypeptide(L)'
;MTEGNGGSSADHPPESVHATRVVADADVLAADLLVGGAARDALDLVRAHAWVDLVASDALLDDVQWVVAELADDALAADWRDRVETLRVAVEHPEGDHPAVASALHGDAAHVLTLDDGLRSAKAGATIRGHVETSVKTPDAFVSLFDPESLYPALFDASYPGPDADPRA
;
A
#
# COMPACT_ATOMS: atom_id res chain seq x y z
N MET A 1 -12.12 44.68 25.62
CA MET A 1 -11.55 44.74 24.26
C MET A 1 -10.24 43.98 24.36
N THR A 2 -10.34 42.68 24.02
CA THR A 2 -9.63 41.98 22.91
C THR A 2 -8.29 41.43 23.41
N GLU A 3 -7.87 40.17 23.28
CA GLU A 3 -8.26 38.93 22.59
C GLU A 3 -7.55 37.80 23.39
N GLY A 4 -7.98 36.54 23.46
CA GLY A 4 -8.62 35.74 22.43
C GLY A 4 -7.57 34.94 21.65
N ASN A 5 -7.40 33.67 22.02
CA ASN A 5 -7.00 32.55 21.16
C ASN A 5 -5.51 32.35 20.81
N GLY A 6 -4.92 31.33 21.43
CA GLY A 6 -3.75 30.59 20.93
C GLY A 6 -4.03 29.09 21.08
N GLY A 7 -5.09 28.62 20.42
CA GLY A 7 -5.50 27.23 20.38
C GLY A 7 -4.43 26.33 19.74
N SER A 8 -4.06 25.29 20.49
CA SER A 8 -3.63 23.95 20.09
C SER A 8 -3.07 23.78 18.67
N SER A 9 -1.75 23.62 18.56
CA SER A 9 -1.08 23.04 17.38
C SER A 9 -0.53 21.64 17.69
N ALA A 10 -1.38 20.77 18.24
CA ALA A 10 -1.03 19.37 18.50
C ALA A 10 -2.21 18.48 18.10
N ASP A 11 -2.40 18.25 16.80
CA ASP A 11 -3.17 17.07 16.34
C ASP A 11 -3.05 16.73 14.84
N HIS A 12 -1.96 17.12 14.16
CA HIS A 12 -1.65 16.52 12.86
C HIS A 12 -0.50 15.55 13.07
N PRO A 13 -0.66 14.24 12.77
CA PRO A 13 0.49 13.39 12.54
C PRO A 13 1.42 14.12 11.55
N PRO A 14 2.75 14.03 11.71
CA PRO A 14 3.63 14.62 10.70
C PRO A 14 3.25 14.02 9.33
N GLU A 15 3.22 14.84 8.27
CA GLU A 15 2.95 14.39 6.89
C GLU A 15 3.78 13.16 6.47
N SER A 16 4.87 12.87 7.19
CA SER A 16 5.76 11.73 6.97
C SER A 16 5.18 10.34 7.31
N VAL A 17 4.14 10.20 8.14
CA VAL A 17 3.60 8.86 8.48
C VAL A 17 2.90 8.17 7.31
N HIS A 18 2.54 8.91 6.27
CA HIS A 18 1.89 8.37 5.07
C HIS A 18 2.89 7.73 4.10
N ALA A 19 4.19 8.03 4.22
CA ALA A 19 5.24 7.47 3.38
C ALA A 19 5.38 5.94 3.51
N THR A 20 4.90 5.37 4.62
CA THR A 20 5.02 3.93 4.92
C THR A 20 3.78 3.14 4.51
N ARG A 21 2.77 3.80 3.92
CA ARG A 21 1.54 3.16 3.49
C ARG A 21 1.59 2.83 2.01
N VAL A 22 1.44 1.55 1.71
CA VAL A 22 1.55 0.99 0.36
C VAL A 22 0.26 0.24 0.03
N VAL A 23 -0.30 0.49 -1.14
CA VAL A 23 -1.33 -0.35 -1.75
C VAL A 23 -0.67 -1.15 -2.86
N ALA A 24 -0.91 -2.46 -2.89
CA ALA A 24 -0.64 -3.28 -4.06
C ALA A 24 -1.95 -3.61 -4.77
N ASP A 25 -1.99 -3.34 -6.06
CA ASP A 25 -3.14 -3.61 -6.91
C ASP A 25 -3.35 -5.13 -7.09
N ALA A 26 -4.51 -5.50 -7.60
CA ALA A 26 -4.94 -6.88 -7.67
C ALA A 26 -4.01 -7.75 -8.53
N ASP A 27 -3.49 -7.17 -9.62
CA ASP A 27 -2.51 -7.81 -10.49
C ASP A 27 -1.16 -8.08 -9.79
N VAL A 28 -0.70 -7.16 -8.94
CA VAL A 28 0.53 -7.30 -8.13
C VAL A 28 0.33 -8.33 -7.03
N LEU A 29 -0.80 -8.30 -6.32
CA LEU A 29 -1.11 -9.27 -5.26
C LEU A 29 -1.24 -10.69 -5.83
N ALA A 30 -1.91 -10.85 -6.97
CA ALA A 30 -1.98 -12.13 -7.67
C ALA A 30 -0.61 -12.58 -8.19
N ALA A 31 0.22 -11.66 -8.73
CA ALA A 31 1.56 -11.97 -9.19
C ALA A 31 2.50 -12.38 -8.05
N ASP A 32 2.43 -11.72 -6.88
CA ASP A 32 3.18 -12.11 -5.67
C ASP A 32 2.89 -13.57 -5.28
N LEU A 33 1.61 -13.95 -5.29
CA LEU A 33 1.19 -15.31 -4.96
C LEU A 33 1.63 -16.33 -6.03
N LEU A 34 1.26 -16.08 -7.29
CA LEU A 34 1.29 -17.11 -8.35
C LEU A 34 2.60 -17.17 -9.13
N VAL A 35 3.33 -16.06 -9.24
CA VAL A 35 4.49 -15.94 -10.16
C VAL A 35 5.77 -15.60 -9.41
N GLY A 36 5.70 -14.66 -8.47
CA GLY A 36 6.86 -14.08 -7.80
C GLY A 36 7.52 -12.95 -8.58
N GLY A 37 8.85 -12.95 -8.61
CA GLY A 37 9.64 -11.90 -9.24
C GLY A 37 9.45 -10.54 -8.54
N ALA A 38 9.43 -9.46 -9.32
CA ALA A 38 9.40 -8.11 -8.76
C ALA A 38 8.18 -7.83 -7.86
N ALA A 39 7.02 -8.46 -8.14
CA ALA A 39 5.84 -8.34 -7.28
C ALA A 39 6.10 -8.90 -5.87
N ARG A 40 6.72 -10.09 -5.80
CA ARG A 40 7.10 -10.72 -4.54
C ARG A 40 8.25 -10.01 -3.86
N ASP A 41 9.25 -9.56 -4.62
CA ASP A 41 10.37 -8.79 -4.06
C ASP A 41 9.85 -7.48 -3.43
N ALA A 42 8.90 -6.80 -4.08
CA ALA A 42 8.27 -5.60 -3.54
C ALA A 42 7.45 -5.88 -2.28
N LEU A 43 6.62 -6.93 -2.27
CA LEU A 43 5.83 -7.26 -1.08
C LEU A 43 6.63 -7.91 0.04
N ASP A 44 7.75 -8.57 -0.25
CA ASP A 44 8.70 -9.01 0.77
C ASP A 44 9.32 -7.78 1.46
N LEU A 45 9.63 -6.69 0.74
CA LEU A 45 10.06 -5.43 1.37
C LEU A 45 8.97 -4.85 2.28
N VAL A 46 7.70 -4.90 1.89
CA VAL A 46 6.59 -4.42 2.74
C VAL A 46 6.47 -5.31 3.98
N ARG A 47 6.34 -6.64 3.81
CA ARG A 47 6.12 -7.59 4.91
C ARG A 47 7.30 -7.73 5.86
N ALA A 48 8.53 -7.45 5.42
CA ALA A 48 9.73 -7.50 6.26
C ALA A 48 9.83 -6.35 7.28
N HIS A 49 8.93 -5.36 7.18
CA HIS A 49 8.94 -4.15 8.00
C HIS A 49 7.56 -3.93 8.64
N ALA A 50 7.44 -4.24 9.93
CA ALA A 50 6.19 -4.06 10.68
C ALA A 50 5.73 -2.60 10.78
N TRP A 51 6.58 -1.65 10.40
CA TRP A 51 6.29 -0.22 10.32
C TRP A 51 5.83 0.25 8.92
N VAL A 52 5.72 -0.67 7.96
CA VAL A 52 5.18 -0.43 6.61
C VAL A 52 3.85 -1.13 6.50
N ASP A 53 2.80 -0.36 6.21
CA ASP A 53 1.43 -0.87 6.15
C ASP A 53 1.07 -1.24 4.72
N LEU A 54 0.59 -2.48 4.53
CA LEU A 54 -0.15 -2.87 3.33
C LEU A 54 -1.61 -2.44 3.49
N VAL A 55 -2.04 -1.42 2.77
CA VAL A 55 -3.41 -0.92 2.81
C VAL A 55 -4.25 -1.62 1.74
N ALA A 56 -5.44 -2.10 2.09
CA ALA A 56 -6.38 -2.68 1.14
C ALA A 56 -7.83 -2.62 1.63
N SER A 57 -8.76 -2.39 0.71
CA SER A 57 -10.20 -2.53 0.95
C SER A 57 -10.67 -3.97 0.70
N ASP A 58 -11.90 -4.27 1.13
CA ASP A 58 -12.56 -5.54 0.79
C ASP A 58 -12.76 -5.70 -0.71
N ALA A 59 -13.17 -4.65 -1.40
CA ALA A 59 -13.35 -4.67 -2.86
C ALA A 59 -12.04 -5.04 -3.58
N LEU A 60 -10.89 -4.52 -3.12
CA LEU A 60 -9.59 -4.88 -3.70
C LEU A 60 -9.24 -6.35 -3.44
N LEU A 61 -9.48 -6.85 -2.23
CA LEU A 61 -9.23 -8.25 -1.93
C LEU A 61 -10.18 -9.20 -2.66
N ASP A 62 -11.43 -8.79 -2.90
CA ASP A 62 -12.42 -9.54 -3.67
C ASP A 62 -11.94 -9.73 -5.12
N ASP A 63 -11.42 -8.67 -5.75
CA ASP A 63 -10.84 -8.72 -7.09
C ASP A 63 -9.67 -9.71 -7.17
N VAL A 64 -8.76 -9.69 -6.18
CA VAL A 64 -7.64 -10.64 -6.15
C VAL A 64 -8.12 -12.06 -5.92
N GLN A 65 -9.03 -12.28 -4.98
CA GLN A 65 -9.57 -13.61 -4.70
C GLN A 65 -10.20 -14.21 -5.96
N TRP A 66 -10.93 -13.40 -6.73
CA TRP A 66 -11.47 -13.79 -8.02
C TRP A 66 -10.37 -14.16 -9.03
N VAL A 67 -9.33 -13.34 -9.17
CA VAL A 67 -8.20 -13.62 -10.07
C VAL A 67 -7.47 -14.91 -9.68
N VAL A 68 -7.22 -15.13 -8.39
CA VAL A 68 -6.53 -16.33 -7.90
C VAL A 68 -7.38 -17.57 -8.13
N ALA A 69 -8.70 -17.51 -7.87
CA ALA A 69 -9.61 -18.62 -8.15
C ALA A 69 -9.63 -18.98 -9.64
N GLU A 70 -9.64 -17.99 -10.53
CA GLU A 70 -9.67 -18.19 -11.98
C GLU A 70 -8.34 -18.74 -12.54
N LEU A 71 -7.20 -18.30 -12.00
CA LEU A 71 -5.87 -18.70 -12.50
C LEU A 71 -5.30 -19.95 -11.80
N ALA A 72 -5.82 -20.30 -10.63
CA ALA A 72 -5.41 -21.47 -9.86
C ALA A 72 -6.63 -22.28 -9.41
N ASP A 73 -7.08 -22.08 -8.17
CA ASP A 73 -8.25 -22.76 -7.61
C ASP A 73 -8.87 -22.01 -6.41
N ASP A 74 -10.12 -22.35 -6.09
CA ASP A 74 -10.90 -21.73 -5.02
C ASP A 74 -10.29 -21.93 -3.63
N ALA A 75 -9.57 -23.04 -3.40
CA ALA A 75 -8.98 -23.35 -2.10
C ALA A 75 -7.80 -22.43 -1.83
N LEU A 76 -6.90 -22.27 -2.80
CA LEU A 76 -5.79 -21.32 -2.73
C LEU A 76 -6.30 -19.88 -2.59
N ALA A 77 -7.38 -19.52 -3.30
CA ALA A 77 -7.98 -18.20 -3.20
C ALA A 77 -8.53 -17.91 -1.78
N ALA A 78 -9.19 -18.90 -1.17
CA ALA A 78 -9.69 -18.78 0.21
C ALA A 78 -8.55 -18.70 1.23
N ASP A 79 -7.54 -19.57 1.14
CA ASP A 79 -6.37 -19.55 2.03
C ASP A 79 -5.61 -18.22 1.94
N TRP A 80 -5.46 -17.70 0.71
CA TRP A 80 -4.86 -16.39 0.47
C TRP A 80 -5.69 -15.27 1.11
N ARG A 81 -7.02 -15.32 0.97
CA ARG A 81 -7.94 -14.32 1.53
C ARG A 81 -7.83 -14.26 3.06
N ASP A 82 -7.89 -15.42 3.71
CA ASP A 82 -7.76 -15.52 5.17
C ASP A 82 -6.41 -14.95 5.64
N ARG A 83 -5.32 -15.23 4.90
CA ARG A 83 -3.99 -14.71 5.25
C ARG A 83 -3.91 -13.21 5.10
N VAL A 84 -4.29 -12.65 3.96
CA VAL A 84 -4.10 -11.22 3.66
C VAL A 84 -5.01 -10.33 4.51
N GLU A 85 -6.19 -10.80 4.92
CA GLU A 85 -7.07 -10.05 5.83
C GLU A 85 -6.41 -9.75 7.17
N THR A 86 -5.56 -10.66 7.66
CA THR A 86 -4.81 -10.46 8.92
C THR A 86 -3.61 -9.53 8.77
N LEU A 87 -3.11 -9.35 7.54
CA LEU A 87 -1.90 -8.58 7.25
C LEU A 87 -2.18 -7.13 6.86
N ARG A 88 -3.32 -6.89 6.20
CA ARG A 88 -3.62 -5.54 5.70
C ARG A 88 -4.07 -4.60 6.82
N VAL A 89 -3.86 -3.32 6.58
CA VAL A 89 -4.64 -2.25 7.18
C VAL A 89 -5.91 -2.08 6.33
N ALA A 90 -7.06 -2.41 6.92
CA ALA A 90 -8.35 -2.32 6.25
C ALA A 90 -8.79 -0.87 6.06
N VAL A 91 -9.38 -0.57 4.90
CA VAL A 91 -9.95 0.74 4.57
C VAL A 91 -11.30 0.60 3.88
N GLU A 92 -12.22 1.50 4.24
CA GLU A 92 -13.51 1.63 3.57
C GLU A 92 -13.46 2.77 2.55
N HIS A 93 -14.13 2.60 1.41
CA HIS A 93 -14.30 3.64 0.42
C HIS A 93 -15.65 3.47 -0.30
N PRO A 94 -16.21 4.54 -0.90
CA PRO A 94 -17.38 4.42 -1.77
C PRO A 94 -17.12 3.49 -2.96
N GLU A 95 -18.19 2.88 -3.46
CA GLU A 95 -18.15 2.09 -4.70
C GLU A 95 -17.92 2.98 -5.93
N GLY A 96 -17.40 2.39 -7.01
CA GLY A 96 -17.37 2.99 -8.36
C GLY A 96 -16.00 3.44 -8.86
N ASP A 97 -15.03 3.59 -7.95
CA ASP A 97 -13.63 3.83 -8.31
C ASP A 97 -12.83 2.52 -8.36
N HIS A 98 -11.67 2.57 -9.03
CA HIS A 98 -10.74 1.43 -9.06
C HIS A 98 -10.31 1.07 -7.63
N PRO A 99 -10.48 -0.18 -7.16
CA PRO A 99 -10.30 -0.51 -5.73
C PRO A 99 -8.92 -0.17 -5.16
N ALA A 100 -7.84 -0.39 -5.92
CA ALA A 100 -6.49 0.01 -5.50
C ALA A 100 -6.34 1.54 -5.34
N VAL A 101 -6.92 2.32 -6.25
CA VAL A 101 -6.87 3.79 -6.19
C VAL A 101 -7.70 4.32 -5.04
N ALA A 102 -8.90 3.77 -4.85
CA ALA A 102 -9.78 4.13 -3.75
C ALA A 102 -9.17 3.77 -2.39
N SER A 103 -8.56 2.59 -2.28
CA SER A 103 -7.81 2.18 -1.08
C SER A 103 -6.67 3.14 -0.77
N ALA A 104 -5.96 3.62 -1.79
CA ALA A 104 -4.87 4.56 -1.59
C ALA A 104 -5.34 5.94 -1.15
N LEU A 105 -6.41 6.45 -1.77
CA LEU A 105 -6.99 7.74 -1.43
C LEU A 105 -7.56 7.75 0.00
N HIS A 106 -8.30 6.72 0.38
CA HIS A 106 -8.97 6.67 1.68
C HIS A 106 -8.09 6.13 2.80
N GLY A 107 -6.99 5.46 2.46
CA GLY A 107 -6.02 4.91 3.40
C GLY A 107 -4.74 5.74 3.49
N ASP A 108 -4.70 6.91 2.86
CA ASP A 108 -3.57 7.82 2.80
C ASP A 108 -2.25 7.11 2.39
N ALA A 109 -2.32 6.28 1.35
CA ALA A 109 -1.16 5.56 0.86
C ALA A 109 -0.27 6.45 0.00
N ALA A 110 1.03 6.49 0.31
CA ALA A 110 2.02 7.19 -0.53
C ALA A 110 2.37 6.43 -1.82
N HIS A 111 2.10 5.12 -1.86
CA HIS A 111 2.47 4.26 -2.97
C HIS A 111 1.32 3.37 -3.43
N VAL A 112 1.10 3.33 -4.74
CA VAL A 112 0.28 2.31 -5.41
C VAL A 112 1.18 1.52 -6.33
N LEU A 113 1.27 0.21 -6.10
CA LEU A 113 1.99 -0.73 -6.95
C LEU A 113 1.00 -1.38 -7.90
N THR A 114 1.24 -1.29 -9.20
CA THR A 114 0.36 -1.87 -10.22
C THR A 114 1.17 -2.32 -11.43
N LEU A 115 0.73 -3.40 -12.09
CA LEU A 115 1.23 -3.82 -13.40
C LEU A 115 0.40 -3.21 -14.55
N ASP A 116 -0.76 -2.61 -14.25
CA ASP A 116 -1.59 -1.91 -15.22
C ASP A 116 -0.95 -0.59 -15.68
N ASP A 117 -0.53 -0.58 -16.94
CA ASP A 117 -0.03 0.61 -17.63
C ASP A 117 -1.08 1.74 -17.71
N GLY A 118 -2.38 1.41 -17.67
CA GLY A 118 -3.51 2.33 -17.68
C GLY A 118 -3.56 3.20 -16.42
N LEU A 119 -3.43 2.60 -15.24
CA LEU A 119 -3.31 3.30 -13.95
C LEU A 119 -2.04 4.14 -13.82
N ARG A 120 -0.96 3.70 -14.47
CA ARG A 120 0.30 4.46 -14.54
C ARG A 120 0.22 5.68 -15.48
N SER A 121 -0.80 5.75 -16.35
CA SER A 121 -0.94 6.83 -17.31
C SER A 121 -1.30 8.16 -16.62
N ALA A 122 -0.83 9.27 -17.21
CA ALA A 122 -0.98 10.62 -16.65
C ALA A 122 -2.44 11.04 -16.37
N LYS A 123 -3.43 10.41 -17.00
CA LYS A 123 -4.86 10.69 -16.81
C LYS A 123 -5.41 10.09 -15.52
N ALA A 124 -5.00 8.87 -15.16
CA ALA A 124 -5.34 8.24 -13.88
C ALA A 124 -4.56 8.91 -12.73
N GLY A 125 -3.27 9.20 -12.95
CA GLY A 125 -2.44 9.93 -11.99
C GLY A 125 -2.89 11.37 -11.71
N ALA A 126 -3.67 12.00 -12.59
CA ALA A 126 -4.23 13.34 -12.40
C ALA A 126 -5.46 13.37 -11.47
N THR A 127 -6.27 12.30 -11.46
CA THR A 127 -7.37 12.15 -10.50
C THR A 127 -6.83 11.92 -9.08
N ILE A 128 -5.69 11.22 -8.96
CA ILE A 128 -5.03 10.93 -7.67
C ILE A 128 -4.27 12.15 -7.12
N ARG A 129 -3.54 12.88 -7.98
CA ARG A 129 -2.77 14.09 -7.59
C ARG A 129 -3.59 15.27 -7.10
N GLY A 130 -4.93 15.23 -7.20
CA GLY A 130 -5.79 16.32 -6.75
C GLY A 130 -5.80 16.50 -5.23
N HIS A 131 -5.52 15.44 -4.45
CA HIS A 131 -5.72 15.45 -3.00
C HIS A 131 -4.63 14.79 -2.15
N VAL A 132 -3.77 13.91 -2.70
CA VAL A 132 -2.69 13.23 -1.95
C VAL A 132 -1.47 13.01 -2.86
N GLU A 133 -0.25 13.11 -2.32
CA GLU A 133 1.04 12.85 -3.01
C GLU A 133 1.27 11.34 -3.31
N THR A 134 0.22 10.59 -3.64
CA THR A 134 0.32 9.17 -3.94
C THR A 134 1.03 8.94 -5.28
N SER A 135 2.10 8.15 -5.25
CA SER A 135 2.87 7.76 -6.42
C SER A 135 2.44 6.38 -6.93
N VAL A 136 2.04 6.30 -8.20
CA VAL A 136 1.74 5.03 -8.89
C VAL A 136 3.00 4.53 -9.59
N LYS A 137 3.40 3.28 -9.36
CA LYS A 137 4.62 2.70 -9.94
C LYS A 137 4.52 1.19 -10.10
N THR A 138 5.45 0.61 -10.87
CA THR A 138 5.61 -0.83 -10.99
C THR A 138 6.34 -1.41 -9.78
N PRO A 139 6.21 -2.73 -9.50
CA PRO A 139 6.92 -3.36 -8.39
C PRO A 139 8.45 -3.24 -8.47
N ASP A 140 9.05 -3.38 -9.66
CA ASP A 140 10.50 -3.24 -9.85
C ASP A 140 10.99 -1.80 -9.59
N ALA A 141 10.18 -0.81 -9.95
CA ALA A 141 10.45 0.59 -9.64
C ALA A 141 10.33 0.86 -8.13
N PHE A 142 9.41 0.19 -7.42
CA PHE A 142 9.32 0.28 -5.97
C PHE A 142 10.54 -0.33 -5.30
N VAL A 143 10.93 -1.56 -5.67
CA VAL A 143 12.13 -2.24 -5.15
C VAL A 143 13.38 -1.38 -5.34
N SER A 144 13.49 -0.70 -6.48
CA SER A 144 14.66 0.15 -6.79
C SER A 144 14.70 1.47 -6.00
N LEU A 145 13.57 1.94 -5.48
CA LEU A 145 13.43 3.27 -4.88
C LEU A 145 13.13 3.25 -3.38
N PHE A 146 12.57 2.16 -2.87
CA PHE A 146 12.25 2.01 -1.46
C PHE A 146 13.53 1.70 -0.69
N ASP A 147 13.97 2.67 0.12
CA ASP A 147 15.20 2.58 0.91
C ASP A 147 14.87 2.69 2.41
N PRO A 148 14.68 1.54 3.11
CA PRO A 148 14.45 1.50 4.54
C PRO A 148 15.54 2.18 5.37
N GLU A 149 16.80 2.10 4.92
CA GLU A 149 17.96 2.60 5.65
C GLU A 149 17.96 4.14 5.70
N SER A 150 17.51 4.77 4.61
CA SER A 150 17.30 6.22 4.56
C SER A 150 15.95 6.66 5.15
N LEU A 151 14.88 5.88 4.95
CA LEU A 151 13.52 6.25 5.36
C LEU A 151 13.31 6.13 6.88
N TYR A 152 13.78 5.05 7.50
CA TYR A 152 13.52 4.78 8.92
C TYR A 152 14.05 5.89 9.86
N PRO A 153 15.28 6.41 9.71
CA PRO A 153 15.76 7.52 10.55
C PRO A 153 14.97 8.80 10.37
N ALA A 154 14.45 9.07 9.16
CA ALA A 154 13.62 10.24 8.91
C ALA A 154 12.25 10.16 9.61
N LEU A 155 11.75 8.94 9.86
CA LEU A 155 10.46 8.71 10.52
C LEU A 155 10.56 8.60 12.04
N PHE A 156 11.57 7.88 12.53
CA PHE A 156 11.67 7.46 13.93
C PHE A 156 12.77 8.18 14.71
N ASP A 157 13.54 9.07 14.08
CA ASP A 157 14.72 9.73 14.68
C ASP A 157 15.69 8.71 15.31
N ALA A 158 15.82 7.55 14.65
CA ALA A 158 16.58 6.39 15.12
C ALA A 158 17.28 5.68 13.97
N SER A 159 18.40 5.01 14.25
CA SER A 159 19.07 4.18 13.25
C SER A 159 18.19 3.00 12.83
N TYR A 160 18.16 2.71 11.54
CA TYR A 160 17.43 1.57 11.00
C TYR A 160 17.97 0.25 11.58
N PRO A 161 17.15 -0.56 12.27
CA PRO A 161 17.61 -1.80 12.91
C PRO A 161 17.76 -2.98 11.94
N GLY A 162 17.39 -2.80 10.67
CA GLY A 162 17.15 -3.91 9.74
C GLY A 162 15.68 -4.34 9.70
N PRO A 163 15.34 -5.34 8.87
CA PRO A 163 14.00 -5.91 8.83
C PRO A 163 13.66 -6.54 10.17
N ASP A 164 12.41 -6.36 10.62
CA ASP A 164 11.91 -6.78 11.94
C ASP A 164 10.84 -7.88 11.86
N ALA A 165 10.49 -8.32 10.65
CA ALA A 165 9.58 -9.44 10.40
C ALA A 165 10.13 -10.40 9.33
N ASP A 166 9.78 -11.68 9.43
CA ASP A 166 9.99 -12.64 8.34
C ASP A 166 8.92 -12.39 7.28
N PRO A 167 9.29 -11.97 6.05
CA PRO A 167 8.31 -11.64 5.02
C PRO A 167 7.51 -12.85 4.51
N ARG A 168 7.87 -14.08 4.90
CA ARG A 168 7.28 -15.33 4.40
C ARG A 168 6.74 -16.25 5.50
N ALA A 169 6.65 -15.75 6.73
CA ALA A 169 6.07 -16.48 7.86
C ALA A 169 4.55 -16.63 7.77
#